data_AF-A0A1L9SSY4-F1
#
_entry.id   AF-A0A1L9SSY4-F1
#
_cell.length_a   1.000
_cell.length_b   1.000
_cell.length_c   1.000
_cell.angle_alpha   90.00
_cell.angle_beta   90.00
_cell.angle_gamma   90.00
#
_symmetry.space_group_name_H-M   'P 1'
#
loop_
_entity.id
_entity.type
_entity.pdbx_description
1 polymer ?
#
loop_
_entity_poly.entity_id
_entity_poly.type
_entity_poly.pdbx_seq_one_letter_code
_entity_poly.pdbx_strand_id
1 'polypeptide(L)'
;MAEATEAPTAPAAQEQNVNPWSVSGEVDKDGKVKPINYDKLVDQFGTKLIDEALLERFERVTGHKPHRFLRRKIVFSHRDLEVILDKYEKKEPFFIYTGRGPSSTVMHIGHMVPFELTKWLSDVFEVPLVVMLTDDEKYLIAKSDREIDEFEHFGRENAKDIIACGFDPERTFIFSDYGYMGGEFYKNVTRIAKRINRSTADACFGFDTSTNIGKIHFAAIQAAPSFASSFPEVFGSDRTRTSNIPCLIPCAIDQDPYFRLTRDVASQLRYAKPSLIHARFLDALQGPGSKMSASIEASAILVGDTPKQILKKINLYAFSGGQPTLEEHREKGGDPEVDVPFQYLKFFLEDDEELEQIRQDYRSGKMLTGEIKKRCADEVTKFCLAFQERRAKVTDEVLDRYMVPRPLICRGISSDTLGAKTAETKVTGDVKDPNSKNQAKKMEKLRLAQEKKAQKAREKELAKAAAAAAGSGEPETVALRTVATSETGPN
;
A
#
# COMPACT_ATOMS: atom_id res chain seq x y z
N MET A 1 39.73 -9.36 46.41
CA MET A 1 38.26 -9.33 46.56
C MET A 1 37.68 -9.75 45.24
N ALA A 2 36.88 -10.81 45.23
CA ALA A 2 36.25 -11.34 44.03
C ALA A 2 35.15 -10.38 43.57
N GLU A 3 35.22 -9.95 42.31
CA GLU A 3 34.17 -9.17 41.66
C GLU A 3 33.01 -10.12 41.33
N ALA A 4 31.85 -9.81 41.89
CA ALA A 4 30.64 -10.61 41.75
C ALA A 4 30.15 -10.56 40.30
N THR A 5 30.05 -11.72 39.65
CA THR A 5 29.32 -11.88 38.40
C THR A 5 27.83 -11.68 38.67
N GLU A 6 27.27 -10.56 38.20
CA GLU A 6 25.83 -10.34 38.14
C GLU A 6 25.18 -11.45 37.30
N ALA A 7 24.25 -12.18 37.91
CA ALA A 7 23.42 -13.13 37.21
C ALA A 7 22.54 -12.41 36.16
N PRO A 8 22.30 -13.02 34.99
CA PRO A 8 21.41 -12.42 33.99
C PRO A 8 20.02 -12.26 34.59
N THR A 9 19.54 -11.02 34.64
CA THR A 9 18.17 -10.69 35.02
C THR A 9 17.22 -11.39 34.06
N ALA A 10 16.32 -12.22 34.61
CA ALA A 10 15.30 -12.90 33.81
C ALA A 10 14.46 -11.85 33.05
N PRO A 11 14.12 -12.09 31.77
CA PRO A 11 13.34 -11.14 30.98
C PRO A 11 11.99 -10.89 31.66
N ALA A 12 11.69 -9.62 31.96
CA ALA A 12 10.40 -9.23 32.50
C ALA A 12 9.29 -9.49 31.46
N ALA A 13 8.16 -10.04 31.90
CA ALA A 13 7.01 -10.24 31.04
C ALA A 13 6.53 -8.89 30.46
N GLN A 14 6.27 -8.85 29.15
CA GLN A 14 5.83 -7.65 28.44
C GLN A 14 4.48 -7.91 27.76
N GLU A 15 3.53 -6.99 27.94
CA GLU A 15 2.26 -7.05 27.21
C GLU A 15 2.46 -6.81 25.71
N GLN A 16 1.51 -7.29 24.89
CA GLN A 16 1.51 -7.00 23.45
C GLN A 16 1.47 -5.49 23.20
N ASN A 17 2.24 -5.02 22.22
CA ASN A 17 2.27 -3.62 21.81
C ASN A 17 1.86 -3.52 20.34
N VAL A 18 0.69 -2.93 20.08
CA VAL A 18 0.15 -2.76 18.72
C VAL A 18 -0.19 -1.28 18.52
N ASN A 19 0.66 -0.60 17.77
CA ASN A 19 0.51 0.81 17.41
C ASN A 19 1.08 1.06 16.00
N PRO A 20 0.86 2.25 15.39
CA PRO A 20 1.28 2.51 14.01
C PRO A 20 2.77 2.33 13.70
N TRP A 21 3.64 2.34 14.71
CA TRP A 21 5.09 2.26 14.56
C TRP A 21 5.67 0.93 15.03
N SER A 22 5.00 0.21 15.93
CA SER A 22 5.49 -1.02 16.54
C SER A 22 4.37 -2.04 16.70
N VAL A 23 4.66 -3.27 16.31
CA VAL A 23 3.80 -4.44 16.50
C VAL A 23 4.66 -5.54 17.10
N SER A 24 4.39 -5.89 18.35
CA SER A 24 5.04 -7.02 19.04
C SER A 24 4.03 -7.80 19.86
N GLY A 25 4.11 -9.12 19.79
CA GLY A 25 3.34 -10.02 20.65
C GLY A 25 3.73 -9.90 22.13
N GLU A 26 2.89 -10.47 23.00
CA GLU A 26 3.21 -10.60 24.43
C GLU A 26 4.46 -11.48 24.60
N VAL A 27 5.36 -11.08 25.49
CA VAL A 27 6.53 -11.87 25.88
C VAL A 27 6.27 -12.46 27.25
N ASP A 28 6.28 -13.79 27.35
CA ASP A 28 6.12 -14.45 28.64
C ASP A 28 7.40 -14.40 29.49
N LYS A 29 7.31 -14.94 30.71
CA LYS A 29 8.41 -14.94 31.70
C LYS A 29 9.64 -15.74 31.22
N ASP A 30 9.47 -16.59 30.21
CA ASP A 30 10.52 -17.42 29.63
C ASP A 30 11.12 -16.75 28.37
N GLY A 31 10.69 -15.53 28.03
CA GLY A 31 11.18 -14.77 26.89
C GLY A 31 10.55 -15.19 25.55
N LYS A 32 9.51 -16.02 25.55
CA LYS A 32 8.85 -16.48 24.33
C LYS A 32 7.79 -15.49 23.88
N VAL A 33 7.85 -15.09 22.61
CA VAL A 33 6.86 -14.23 21.96
C VAL A 33 5.62 -15.05 21.63
N LYS A 34 4.45 -14.60 22.09
CA LYS A 34 3.15 -15.19 21.79
C LYS A 34 2.53 -14.55 20.54
N PRO A 35 1.64 -15.26 19.83
CA PRO A 35 0.79 -14.66 18.81
C PRO A 35 -0.01 -13.47 19.36
N ILE A 36 -0.30 -12.50 18.50
CA ILE A 36 -1.12 -11.34 18.87
C ILE A 36 -2.53 -11.80 19.22
N ASN A 37 -3.02 -11.38 20.40
CA ASN A 37 -4.39 -11.64 20.80
C ASN A 37 -5.30 -10.55 20.23
N TYR A 38 -5.90 -10.87 19.08
CA TYR A 38 -6.78 -9.95 18.37
C TYR A 38 -8.12 -9.69 19.08
N ASP A 39 -8.64 -10.64 19.85
CA ASP A 39 -9.88 -10.44 20.62
C ASP A 39 -9.65 -9.41 21.75
N LYS A 40 -8.51 -9.51 22.45
CA LYS A 40 -8.08 -8.48 23.42
C LYS A 40 -7.94 -7.10 22.76
N LEU A 41 -7.45 -7.03 21.51
CA LEU A 41 -7.37 -5.76 20.77
C LEU A 41 -8.75 -5.19 20.43
N VAL A 42 -9.73 -6.03 20.09
CA VAL A 42 -11.11 -5.57 19.84
C VAL A 42 -11.67 -4.87 21.07
N ASP A 43 -11.52 -5.48 22.24
CA ASP A 43 -11.98 -4.92 23.51
C ASP A 43 -11.23 -3.63 23.87
N GLN A 44 -9.90 -3.64 23.76
CA GLN A 44 -9.07 -2.47 24.08
C GLN A 44 -9.34 -1.29 23.17
N PHE A 45 -9.57 -1.53 21.88
CA PHE A 45 -9.81 -0.47 20.91
C PHE A 45 -11.30 -0.12 20.83
N GLY A 46 -12.19 -0.95 21.39
CA GLY A 46 -13.64 -0.78 21.32
C GLY A 46 -14.16 -0.88 19.89
N THR A 47 -13.65 -1.85 19.12
CA THR A 47 -14.17 -2.19 17.78
C THR A 47 -15.22 -3.29 17.91
N LYS A 48 -15.88 -3.66 16.80
CA LYS A 48 -16.84 -4.79 16.77
C LYS A 48 -16.26 -5.91 15.92
N LEU A 49 -16.49 -7.17 16.30
CA LEU A 49 -16.17 -8.31 15.45
C LEU A 49 -17.07 -8.34 14.22
N ILE A 50 -16.52 -8.77 13.08
CA ILE A 50 -17.30 -9.14 11.91
C ILE A 50 -17.86 -10.55 12.16
N ASP A 51 -19.15 -10.62 12.44
CA ASP A 51 -19.86 -11.87 12.69
C ASP A 51 -20.50 -12.45 11.41
N GLU A 52 -21.03 -13.67 11.52
CA GLU A 52 -21.65 -14.35 10.39
C GLU A 52 -22.86 -13.60 9.85
N ALA A 53 -23.67 -12.99 10.72
CA ALA A 53 -24.84 -12.20 10.32
C ALA A 53 -24.45 -11.00 9.45
N LEU A 54 -23.32 -10.34 9.76
CA LEU A 54 -22.78 -9.25 8.95
C LEU A 54 -22.21 -9.75 7.61
N LEU A 55 -21.59 -10.93 7.57
CA LEU A 55 -21.13 -11.56 6.32
C LEU A 55 -22.30 -11.96 5.41
N GLU A 56 -23.33 -12.59 5.95
CA GLU A 56 -24.56 -12.91 5.23
C GLU A 56 -25.26 -11.64 4.71
N ARG A 57 -25.27 -10.58 5.52
CA ARG A 57 -25.77 -9.28 5.09
C ARG A 57 -24.94 -8.70 3.96
N PHE A 58 -23.62 -8.74 4.05
CA PHE A 58 -22.72 -8.27 2.99
C PHE A 58 -23.05 -8.98 1.67
N GLU A 59 -23.16 -10.30 1.69
CA GLU A 59 -23.47 -11.09 0.50
C GLU A 59 -24.84 -10.74 -0.08
N ARG A 60 -25.87 -10.65 0.77
CA ARG A 60 -27.23 -10.28 0.34
C ARG A 60 -27.28 -8.88 -0.27
N VAL A 61 -26.60 -7.90 0.32
CA VAL A 61 -26.64 -6.49 -0.10
C VAL A 61 -25.81 -6.26 -1.37
N THR A 62 -24.68 -6.93 -1.50
CA THR A 62 -23.76 -6.73 -2.63
C THR A 62 -24.00 -7.71 -3.78
N GLY A 63 -24.60 -8.87 -3.52
CA GLY A 63 -24.70 -9.97 -4.48
C GLY A 63 -23.38 -10.73 -4.68
N HIS A 64 -22.36 -10.47 -3.85
CA HIS A 64 -21.04 -11.10 -3.96
C HIS A 64 -20.73 -11.93 -2.71
N LYS A 65 -20.25 -13.17 -2.92
CA LYS A 65 -19.68 -13.97 -1.85
C LYS A 65 -18.59 -13.16 -1.13
N PRO A 66 -18.61 -13.01 0.21
CA PRO A 66 -17.65 -12.18 0.93
C PRO A 66 -16.21 -12.63 0.63
N HIS A 67 -15.26 -11.69 0.53
CA HIS A 67 -13.87 -12.01 0.23
C HIS A 67 -13.29 -13.07 1.17
N ARG A 68 -12.34 -13.89 0.71
CA ARG A 68 -11.72 -14.94 1.55
C ARG A 68 -11.11 -14.37 2.84
N PHE A 69 -10.62 -13.14 2.82
CA PHE A 69 -10.13 -12.48 4.03
C PHE A 69 -11.22 -12.22 5.08
N LEU A 70 -12.44 -11.93 4.65
CA LEU A 70 -13.59 -11.80 5.53
C LEU A 70 -14.02 -13.17 6.05
N ARG A 71 -14.23 -14.15 5.16
CA ARG A 71 -14.66 -15.51 5.52
C ARG A 71 -13.68 -16.22 6.46
N ARG A 72 -12.38 -16.00 6.27
CA ARG A 72 -11.30 -16.63 7.06
C ARG A 72 -10.87 -15.81 8.27
N LYS A 73 -11.62 -14.76 8.62
CA LYS A 73 -11.36 -13.87 9.78
C LYS A 73 -9.95 -13.25 9.77
N ILE A 74 -9.38 -13.05 8.57
CA ILE A 74 -8.18 -12.23 8.38
C ILE A 74 -8.58 -10.76 8.57
N VAL A 75 -9.70 -10.36 7.99
CA VAL A 75 -10.40 -9.12 8.32
C VAL A 75 -11.44 -9.48 9.37
N PHE A 76 -11.22 -9.05 10.60
CA PHE A 76 -11.88 -9.63 11.76
C PHE A 76 -12.74 -8.65 12.54
N SER A 77 -12.44 -7.35 12.47
CA SER A 77 -13.20 -6.32 13.18
C SER A 77 -13.52 -5.14 12.30
N HIS A 78 -14.49 -4.33 12.74
CA HIS A 78 -14.99 -3.17 12.01
C HIS A 78 -15.44 -2.05 12.94
N ARG A 79 -15.67 -0.87 12.34
CA ARG A 79 -16.48 0.22 12.89
C ARG A 79 -17.48 0.65 11.83
N ASP A 80 -18.76 0.60 12.15
CA ASP A 80 -19.86 1.12 11.32
C ASP A 80 -19.89 0.57 9.88
N LEU A 81 -19.48 -0.68 9.64
CA LEU A 81 -19.58 -1.32 8.32
C LEU A 81 -21.04 -1.44 7.89
N GLU A 82 -21.94 -1.63 8.86
CA GLU A 82 -23.39 -1.58 8.70
C GLU A 82 -23.87 -0.28 8.04
N VAL A 83 -23.23 0.86 8.32
CA VAL A 83 -23.57 2.16 7.72
C VAL A 83 -23.19 2.18 6.24
N ILE A 84 -22.04 1.61 5.86
CA ILE A 84 -21.64 1.50 4.46
C ILE A 84 -22.60 0.60 3.69
N LEU A 85 -23.03 -0.52 4.28
CA LEU A 85 -24.02 -1.41 3.68
C LEU A 85 -25.37 -0.70 3.51
N ASP A 86 -25.82 0.08 4.51
CA ASP A 86 -27.03 0.92 4.39
C ASP A 86 -26.94 1.89 3.21
N LYS A 87 -25.78 2.55 3.04
CA LYS A 87 -25.53 3.50 1.94
C LYS A 87 -25.58 2.80 0.59
N TYR A 88 -24.92 1.66 0.47
CA TYR A 88 -24.92 0.88 -0.77
C TYR A 88 -26.32 0.41 -1.15
N GLU A 89 -27.08 -0.11 -0.20
CA GLU A 89 -28.47 -0.57 -0.38
C GLU A 89 -29.40 0.57 -0.83
N LYS A 90 -29.21 1.77 -0.26
CA LYS A 90 -29.96 2.99 -0.63
C LYS A 90 -29.45 3.70 -1.89
N LYS A 91 -28.38 3.19 -2.52
CA LYS A 91 -27.69 3.83 -3.65
C LYS A 91 -27.18 5.25 -3.33
N GLU A 92 -26.81 5.48 -2.08
CA GLU A 92 -26.22 6.72 -1.61
C GLU A 92 -24.68 6.67 -1.72
N PRO A 93 -24.02 7.83 -1.96
CA PRO A 93 -22.58 7.85 -2.21
C PRO A 93 -21.77 7.58 -0.94
N PHE A 94 -20.67 6.86 -1.12
CA PHE A 94 -19.54 6.75 -0.21
C PHE A 94 -18.27 6.51 -1.03
N PHE A 95 -17.11 6.51 -0.39
CA PHE A 95 -15.83 6.21 -1.06
C PHE A 95 -14.92 5.38 -0.16
N ILE A 96 -13.89 4.80 -0.75
CA ILE A 96 -12.88 4.02 -0.03
C ILE A 96 -11.61 4.87 0.10
N TYR A 97 -10.97 4.78 1.26
CA TYR A 97 -9.66 5.37 1.52
C TYR A 97 -8.74 4.31 2.10
N THR A 98 -7.54 4.17 1.55
CA THR A 98 -6.44 3.46 2.20
C THR A 98 -5.13 4.21 1.97
N GLY A 99 -4.03 3.73 2.55
CA GLY A 99 -2.75 4.44 2.42
C GLY A 99 -1.53 3.56 2.62
N ARG A 100 -0.38 4.13 2.24
CA ARG A 100 0.93 3.52 2.37
C ARG A 100 1.96 4.57 2.69
N GLY A 101 2.72 4.34 3.75
CA GLY A 101 3.94 5.11 4.01
C GLY A 101 5.16 4.52 3.28
N PRO A 102 5.71 5.21 2.26
CA PRO A 102 6.77 4.68 1.42
C PRO A 102 8.15 4.80 2.11
N SER A 103 8.65 3.70 2.67
CA SER A 103 9.93 3.66 3.38
C SER A 103 11.14 3.25 2.52
N SER A 104 10.87 2.63 1.36
CA SER A 104 11.83 2.09 0.40
C SER A 104 11.13 1.87 -0.94
N THR A 105 11.89 1.65 -2.03
CA THR A 105 11.36 1.30 -3.36
C THR A 105 10.79 -0.11 -3.45
N VAL A 106 10.98 -0.95 -2.43
CA VAL A 106 10.63 -2.37 -2.45
C VAL A 106 9.53 -2.67 -1.44
N MET A 107 8.46 -3.30 -1.92
CA MET A 107 7.38 -3.84 -1.09
C MET A 107 7.50 -5.36 -0.89
N HIS A 108 6.94 -5.87 0.22
CA HIS A 108 6.80 -7.30 0.47
C HIS A 108 5.33 -7.71 0.39
N ILE A 109 5.09 -9.02 0.30
CA ILE A 109 3.74 -9.59 0.13
C ILE A 109 2.75 -9.16 1.24
N GLY A 110 3.24 -8.91 2.47
CA GLY A 110 2.40 -8.40 3.56
C GLY A 110 1.79 -7.02 3.27
N HIS A 111 2.45 -6.18 2.47
CA HIS A 111 1.88 -4.89 2.07
C HIS A 111 0.76 -5.04 1.04
N MET A 112 0.73 -6.15 0.29
CA MET A 112 -0.27 -6.36 -0.75
C MET A 112 -1.64 -6.73 -0.18
N VAL A 113 -1.69 -7.31 1.02
CA VAL A 113 -2.93 -7.80 1.65
C VAL A 113 -4.00 -6.70 1.77
N PRO A 114 -3.71 -5.51 2.35
CA PRO A 114 -4.71 -4.43 2.40
C PRO A 114 -5.14 -3.95 1.00
N PHE A 115 -4.20 -3.87 0.05
CA PHE A 115 -4.50 -3.40 -1.31
C PHE A 115 -5.33 -4.39 -2.10
N GLU A 116 -5.09 -5.69 -1.96
CA GLU A 116 -5.90 -6.74 -2.59
C GLU A 116 -7.35 -6.68 -2.10
N LEU A 117 -7.55 -6.56 -0.78
CA LEU A 117 -8.88 -6.39 -0.21
C LEU A 117 -9.54 -5.10 -0.71
N THR A 118 -8.80 -3.99 -0.71
CA THR A 118 -9.30 -2.68 -1.16
C THR A 118 -9.70 -2.72 -2.62
N LYS A 119 -8.93 -3.39 -3.47
CA LYS A 119 -9.24 -3.60 -4.88
C LYS A 119 -10.55 -4.36 -5.03
N TRP A 120 -10.70 -5.48 -4.33
CA TRP A 120 -11.93 -6.26 -4.35
C TRP A 120 -13.15 -5.47 -3.85
N LEU A 121 -13.00 -4.69 -2.77
CA LEU A 121 -14.08 -3.82 -2.26
C LEU A 121 -14.45 -2.74 -3.27
N SER A 122 -13.46 -2.12 -3.92
CA SER A 122 -13.68 -1.11 -4.96
C SER A 122 -14.45 -1.68 -6.15
N ASP A 123 -14.17 -2.92 -6.55
CA ASP A 123 -14.90 -3.59 -7.63
C ASP A 123 -16.33 -3.97 -7.24
N VAL A 124 -16.53 -4.55 -6.05
CA VAL A 124 -17.85 -4.97 -5.56
C VAL A 124 -18.78 -3.78 -5.35
N PHE A 125 -18.25 -2.71 -4.78
CA PHE A 125 -19.03 -1.52 -4.48
C PHE A 125 -19.10 -0.52 -5.64
N GLU A 126 -18.17 -0.61 -6.61
CA GLU A 126 -18.04 0.31 -7.75
C GLU A 126 -17.96 1.78 -7.33
N VAL A 127 -17.23 2.06 -6.24
CA VAL A 127 -17.09 3.40 -5.65
C VAL A 127 -15.70 3.99 -5.88
N PRO A 128 -15.54 5.32 -5.77
CA PRO A 128 -14.23 5.95 -5.81
C PRO A 128 -13.30 5.44 -4.70
N LEU A 129 -12.03 5.31 -5.03
CA LEU A 129 -10.94 4.96 -4.14
C LEU A 129 -9.90 6.08 -4.14
N VAL A 130 -9.51 6.53 -2.95
CA VAL A 130 -8.34 7.38 -2.77
C VAL A 130 -7.24 6.62 -2.03
N VAL A 131 -6.01 6.72 -2.51
CA VAL A 131 -4.84 6.09 -1.90
C VAL A 131 -3.81 7.16 -1.55
N MET A 132 -3.53 7.30 -0.26
CA MET A 132 -2.54 8.25 0.27
C MET A 132 -1.15 7.63 0.32
N LEU A 133 -0.15 8.37 -0.14
CA LEU A 133 1.27 8.04 0.02
C LEU A 133 1.90 9.02 0.99
N THR A 134 2.20 8.54 2.20
CA THR A 134 2.65 9.36 3.33
C THR A 134 4.17 9.55 3.30
N ASP A 135 4.66 10.10 2.19
CA ASP A 135 6.09 10.38 1.99
C ASP A 135 6.61 11.44 2.98
N ASP A 136 5.78 12.42 3.35
CA ASP A 136 6.06 13.38 4.42
C ASP A 136 6.21 12.73 5.80
N GLU A 137 5.35 11.77 6.15
CA GLU A 137 5.44 10.98 7.38
C GLU A 137 6.77 10.24 7.46
N LYS A 138 7.16 9.59 6.36
CA LYS A 138 8.37 8.78 6.34
C LYS A 138 9.62 9.63 6.42
N TYR A 139 9.62 10.81 5.83
CA TYR A 139 10.63 11.82 6.08
C TYR A 139 10.69 12.22 7.56
N LEU A 140 9.54 12.58 8.16
CA LEU A 140 9.45 13.01 9.56
C LEU A 140 9.86 11.94 10.58
N ILE A 141 9.73 10.66 10.24
CA ILE A 141 10.05 9.51 11.11
C ILE A 141 11.46 8.97 10.89
N ALA A 142 12.08 9.23 9.74
CA ALA A 142 13.42 8.76 9.44
C ALA A 142 14.41 9.18 10.53
N LYS A 143 15.26 8.23 10.95
CA LYS A 143 16.29 8.45 11.98
C LYS A 143 17.62 8.98 11.40
N SER A 144 17.74 8.99 10.07
CA SER A 144 18.95 9.37 9.34
C SER A 144 18.66 10.63 8.50
N ASP A 145 19.71 11.40 8.22
CA ASP A 145 19.68 12.58 7.35
C ASP A 145 19.39 12.18 5.89
N ARG A 146 18.12 11.94 5.60
CA ARG A 146 17.61 11.59 4.28
C ARG A 146 16.88 12.78 3.71
N GLU A 147 16.95 12.92 2.40
CA GLU A 147 16.35 14.04 1.69
C GLU A 147 14.88 13.75 1.32
N ILE A 148 14.09 14.81 1.17
CA ILE A 148 12.67 14.72 0.78
C ILE A 148 12.51 14.01 -0.56
N ASP A 149 13.36 14.37 -1.54
CA ASP A 149 13.37 13.78 -2.89
C ASP A 149 13.45 12.24 -2.87
N GLU A 150 14.11 11.67 -1.85
CA GLU A 150 14.21 10.21 -1.70
C GLU A 150 12.86 9.58 -1.32
N PHE A 151 12.09 10.22 -0.43
CA PHE A 151 10.77 9.73 -0.04
C PHE A 151 9.72 9.96 -1.14
N GLU A 152 9.80 11.07 -1.87
CA GLU A 152 8.97 11.28 -3.06
C GLU A 152 9.26 10.21 -4.13
N HIS A 153 10.54 9.86 -4.34
CA HIS A 153 10.93 8.76 -5.21
C HIS A 153 10.36 7.41 -4.75
N PHE A 154 10.40 7.11 -3.45
CA PHE A 154 9.77 5.91 -2.90
C PHE A 154 8.25 5.93 -3.08
N GLY A 155 7.62 7.08 -2.89
CA GLY A 155 6.20 7.28 -3.16
C GLY A 155 5.85 6.88 -4.59
N ARG A 156 6.60 7.38 -5.58
CA ARG A 156 6.39 7.03 -7.00
C ARG A 156 6.59 5.54 -7.30
N GLU A 157 7.63 4.91 -6.75
CA GLU A 157 7.84 3.47 -6.96
C GLU A 157 6.79 2.59 -6.26
N ASN A 158 6.37 2.97 -5.04
CA ASN A 158 5.29 2.27 -4.33
C ASN A 158 3.93 2.50 -5.02
N ALA A 159 3.71 3.65 -5.67
CA ALA A 159 2.52 3.88 -6.48
C ALA A 159 2.45 2.88 -7.65
N LYS A 160 3.58 2.57 -8.31
CA LYS A 160 3.63 1.55 -9.37
C LYS A 160 3.26 0.16 -8.83
N ASP A 161 3.75 -0.18 -7.64
CA ASP A 161 3.38 -1.43 -6.95
C ASP A 161 1.88 -1.50 -6.64
N ILE A 162 1.31 -0.40 -6.14
CA ILE A 162 -0.13 -0.31 -5.84
C ILE A 162 -0.97 -0.45 -7.12
N ILE A 163 -0.58 0.21 -8.21
CA ILE A 163 -1.26 0.07 -9.51
C ILE A 163 -1.21 -1.38 -9.99
N ALA A 164 -0.11 -2.09 -9.76
CA ALA A 164 0.05 -3.50 -10.10
C ALA A 164 -0.86 -4.45 -9.29
N CYS A 165 -1.55 -3.99 -8.25
CA CYS A 165 -2.66 -4.72 -7.63
C CYS A 165 -3.91 -4.81 -8.54
N GLY A 166 -3.98 -3.99 -9.61
CA GLY A 166 -5.04 -4.06 -10.62
C GLY A 166 -6.27 -3.23 -10.28
N PHE A 167 -6.08 -2.06 -9.67
CA PHE A 167 -7.15 -1.09 -9.46
C PHE A 167 -7.70 -0.56 -10.80
N ASP A 168 -8.94 -0.06 -10.81
CA ASP A 168 -9.51 0.63 -11.97
C ASP A 168 -9.03 2.09 -12.00
N PRO A 169 -8.34 2.54 -13.08
CA PRO A 169 -7.90 3.92 -13.19
C PRO A 169 -9.07 4.91 -13.28
N GLU A 170 -10.28 4.52 -13.64
CA GLU A 170 -11.41 5.46 -13.68
C GLU A 170 -12.05 5.69 -12.31
N ARG A 171 -11.73 4.84 -11.32
CA ARG A 171 -12.24 4.94 -9.95
C ARG A 171 -11.17 5.23 -8.91
N THR A 172 -9.89 5.30 -9.28
CA THR A 172 -8.79 5.34 -8.31
C THR A 172 -7.92 6.58 -8.46
N PHE A 173 -7.75 7.34 -7.37
CA PHE A 173 -6.81 8.45 -7.27
C PHE A 173 -5.73 8.13 -6.24
N ILE A 174 -4.46 8.16 -6.65
CA ILE A 174 -3.30 7.93 -5.78
C ILE A 174 -2.58 9.26 -5.62
N PHE A 175 -2.23 9.68 -4.41
CA PHE A 175 -1.54 10.95 -4.22
C PHE A 175 -0.40 10.85 -3.23
N SER A 176 0.67 11.58 -3.52
CA SER A 176 1.75 11.92 -2.58
C SER A 176 1.27 13.06 -1.69
N ASP A 177 1.61 13.01 -0.40
CA ASP A 177 1.29 14.09 0.52
C ASP A 177 2.03 15.37 0.13
N TYR A 178 3.33 15.29 -0.18
CA TYR A 178 4.07 16.44 -0.72
C TYR A 178 3.45 16.97 -2.02
N GLY A 179 3.02 16.07 -2.92
CA GLY A 179 2.47 16.44 -4.22
C GLY A 179 1.05 17.02 -4.20
N TYR A 180 0.22 16.66 -3.21
CA TYR A 180 -1.20 17.06 -3.16
C TYR A 180 -1.52 18.10 -2.07
N MET A 181 -0.61 18.34 -1.13
CA MET A 181 -0.81 19.30 -0.05
C MET A 181 -1.13 20.70 -0.57
N GLY A 182 -2.29 21.23 -0.20
CA GLY A 182 -2.77 22.55 -0.61
C GLY A 182 -4.29 22.60 -0.68
N GLY A 183 -4.84 23.67 -1.28
CA GLY A 183 -6.27 23.75 -1.63
C GLY A 183 -7.24 23.42 -0.48
N GLU A 184 -8.28 22.63 -0.78
CA GLU A 184 -9.24 22.17 0.24
C GLU A 184 -8.67 21.06 1.15
N PHE A 185 -7.69 20.29 0.68
CA PHE A 185 -7.00 19.28 1.49
C PHE A 185 -6.36 19.92 2.73
N TYR A 186 -5.52 20.94 2.55
CA TYR A 186 -4.87 21.65 3.66
C TYR A 186 -5.87 22.40 4.56
N LYS A 187 -6.98 22.90 4.00
CA LYS A 187 -8.06 23.47 4.82
C LYS A 187 -8.70 22.41 5.73
N ASN A 188 -8.83 21.15 5.30
CA ASN A 188 -9.27 20.08 6.20
C ASN A 188 -8.19 19.68 7.20
N VAL A 189 -6.92 19.60 6.79
CA VAL A 189 -5.80 19.37 7.73
C VAL A 189 -5.84 20.38 8.88
N THR A 190 -5.93 21.68 8.58
CA THR A 190 -5.98 22.74 9.61
C THR A 190 -7.27 22.73 10.44
N ARG A 191 -8.43 22.40 9.84
CA ARG A 191 -9.67 22.16 10.59
C ARG A 191 -9.48 21.02 11.59
N ILE A 192 -8.87 19.92 11.19
CA ILE A 192 -8.65 18.76 12.06
C ILE A 192 -7.63 19.09 13.14
N ALA A 193 -6.48 19.65 12.78
CA ALA A 193 -5.41 20.01 13.71
C ALA A 193 -5.90 20.94 14.83
N LYS A 194 -6.77 21.91 14.52
CA LYS A 194 -7.37 22.81 15.53
C LYS A 194 -8.18 22.08 16.61
N ARG A 195 -8.62 20.84 16.36
CA ARG A 195 -9.49 20.04 17.23
C ARG A 195 -8.76 18.94 17.97
N ILE A 196 -7.47 18.75 17.67
CA ILE A 196 -6.60 17.78 18.34
C ILE A 196 -5.68 18.57 19.27
N ASN A 197 -5.98 18.52 20.57
CA ASN A 197 -5.09 19.09 21.58
C ASN A 197 -3.83 18.22 21.71
N ARG A 198 -2.71 18.85 22.13
CA ARG A 198 -1.44 18.15 22.31
C ARG A 198 -1.56 16.93 23.24
N SER A 199 -2.24 17.09 24.37
CA SER A 199 -2.49 16.01 25.34
C SER A 199 -3.27 14.85 24.74
N THR A 200 -4.18 15.11 23.80
CA THR A 200 -4.94 14.07 23.09
C THR A 200 -4.03 13.30 22.14
N ALA A 201 -3.16 14.00 21.39
CA ALA A 201 -2.16 13.36 20.54
C ALA A 201 -1.19 12.50 21.37
N ASP A 202 -0.65 13.04 22.46
CA ASP A 202 0.26 12.30 23.36
C ASP A 202 -0.40 11.03 23.93
N ALA A 203 -1.64 11.13 24.41
CA ALA A 203 -2.37 9.98 24.94
C ALA A 203 -2.73 8.93 23.87
N CYS A 204 -2.99 9.37 22.63
CA CYS A 204 -3.38 8.47 21.55
C CYS A 204 -2.19 7.74 20.91
N PHE A 205 -1.03 8.39 20.88
CA PHE A 205 0.12 7.95 20.10
C PHE A 205 1.39 7.72 20.93
N GLY A 206 1.36 8.01 22.23
CA GLY A 206 2.54 7.87 23.10
C GLY A 206 3.63 8.88 22.81
N PHE A 207 3.27 10.07 22.31
CA PHE A 207 4.24 11.14 22.06
C PHE A 207 4.71 11.80 23.36
N ASP A 208 5.93 12.32 23.31
CA ASP A 208 6.57 13.03 24.42
C ASP A 208 7.21 14.35 23.95
N THR A 209 7.96 15.00 24.85
CA THR A 209 8.65 16.27 24.57
C THR A 209 9.82 16.14 23.59
N SER A 210 10.31 14.92 23.34
CA SER A 210 11.36 14.66 22.33
C SER A 210 10.78 14.46 20.92
N THR A 211 9.47 14.26 20.82
CA THR A 211 8.79 14.03 19.54
C THR A 211 8.70 15.32 18.73
N ASN A 212 9.21 15.31 17.49
CA ASN A 212 9.20 16.49 16.62
C ASN A 212 7.78 16.94 16.24
N ILE A 213 7.55 18.25 16.13
CA ILE A 213 6.22 18.84 15.90
C ILE A 213 5.52 18.32 14.62
N GLY A 214 6.30 17.91 13.61
CA GLY A 214 5.76 17.33 12.39
C GLY A 214 5.06 16.00 12.65
N LYS A 215 5.66 15.09 13.42
CA LYS A 215 5.05 13.81 13.83
C LYS A 215 3.74 14.00 14.59
N ILE A 216 3.68 14.99 15.49
CA ILE A 216 2.44 15.29 16.22
C ILE A 216 1.37 15.82 15.28
N HIS A 217 1.72 16.72 14.35
CA HIS A 217 0.79 17.30 13.40
C HIS A 217 0.29 16.29 12.35
N PHE A 218 1.10 15.28 12.02
CA PHE A 218 0.81 14.30 10.97
C PHE A 218 -0.53 13.57 11.15
N ALA A 219 -0.98 13.34 12.40
CA ALA A 219 -2.30 12.76 12.65
C ALA A 219 -3.45 13.54 11.97
N ALA A 220 -3.31 14.86 11.82
CA ALA A 220 -4.27 15.68 11.10
C ALA A 220 -4.20 15.49 9.57
N ILE A 221 -3.02 15.19 9.05
CA ILE A 221 -2.77 14.90 7.63
C ILE A 221 -3.40 13.54 7.29
N GLN A 222 -3.08 12.47 8.04
CA GLN A 222 -3.66 11.13 7.82
C GLN A 222 -5.19 11.07 8.02
N ALA A 223 -5.75 11.95 8.85
CA ALA A 223 -7.18 12.07 9.05
C ALA A 223 -7.91 12.75 7.87
N ALA A 224 -7.27 13.72 7.20
CA ALA A 224 -7.92 14.56 6.17
C ALA A 224 -8.51 13.78 4.98
N PRO A 225 -7.88 12.71 4.44
CA PRO A 225 -8.46 11.88 3.38
C PRO A 225 -9.76 11.17 3.77
N SER A 226 -10.07 11.06 5.07
CA SER A 226 -11.33 10.46 5.54
C SER A 226 -12.56 11.31 5.20
N PHE A 227 -12.37 12.56 4.76
CA PHE A 227 -13.45 13.49 4.45
C PHE A 227 -13.46 13.82 2.96
N ALA A 228 -14.59 13.57 2.29
CA ALA A 228 -14.75 13.82 0.85
C ALA A 228 -14.47 15.28 0.45
N SER A 229 -14.68 16.24 1.36
CA SER A 229 -14.35 17.65 1.13
C SER A 229 -12.86 17.91 0.89
N SER A 230 -11.98 16.93 1.11
CA SER A 230 -10.56 17.04 0.82
C SER A 230 -10.23 16.84 -0.66
N PHE A 231 -11.17 16.29 -1.45
CA PHE A 231 -10.98 15.96 -2.87
C PHE A 231 -12.06 16.61 -3.73
N PRO A 232 -12.06 17.94 -3.90
CA PRO A 232 -13.08 18.65 -4.66
C PRO A 232 -13.12 18.24 -6.14
N GLU A 233 -12.02 17.75 -6.70
CA GLU A 233 -11.96 17.23 -8.08
C GLU A 233 -12.81 15.96 -8.25
N VAL A 234 -12.95 15.17 -7.18
CA VAL A 234 -13.69 13.90 -7.17
C VAL A 234 -15.13 14.13 -6.72
N PHE A 235 -15.33 14.84 -5.60
CA PHE A 235 -16.64 14.92 -4.92
C PHE A 235 -17.34 16.27 -5.08
N GLY A 236 -16.70 17.24 -5.74
CA GLY A 236 -17.18 18.61 -5.89
C GLY A 236 -16.89 19.49 -4.67
N SER A 237 -17.13 20.80 -4.82
CA SER A 237 -16.77 21.81 -3.81
C SER A 237 -17.89 22.14 -2.81
N ASP A 238 -19.10 21.58 -2.98
CA ASP A 238 -20.21 21.81 -2.06
C ASP A 238 -19.97 21.08 -0.73
N ARG A 239 -19.63 21.85 0.30
CA ARG A 239 -19.36 21.33 1.65
C ARG A 239 -20.58 20.75 2.33
N THR A 240 -21.80 21.19 2.01
CA THR A 240 -23.02 20.64 2.61
C THR A 240 -23.29 19.23 2.12
N ARG A 241 -22.93 18.93 0.86
CA ARG A 241 -22.98 17.59 0.30
C ARG A 241 -21.80 16.74 0.74
N THR A 242 -20.57 17.23 0.54
CA THR A 242 -19.35 16.45 0.80
C THR A 242 -19.13 16.12 2.27
N SER A 243 -19.63 16.93 3.22
CA SER A 243 -19.58 16.59 4.65
C SER A 243 -20.39 15.35 5.02
N ASN A 244 -21.36 14.96 4.18
CA ASN A 244 -22.28 13.85 4.45
C ASN A 244 -21.89 12.56 3.71
N ILE A 245 -20.83 12.58 2.88
CA ILE A 245 -20.34 11.39 2.17
C ILE A 245 -19.39 10.64 3.11
N PRO A 246 -19.75 9.45 3.62
CA PRO A 246 -18.88 8.67 4.48
C PRO A 246 -17.76 8.00 3.68
N CYS A 247 -16.74 7.60 4.41
CA CYS A 247 -15.58 6.89 3.93
C CYS A 247 -15.55 5.48 4.52
N LEU A 248 -15.16 4.47 3.76
CA LEU A 248 -14.75 3.15 4.26
C LEU A 248 -13.22 3.05 4.22
N ILE A 249 -12.59 2.68 5.34
CA ILE A 249 -11.14 2.55 5.47
C ILE A 249 -10.74 1.10 5.74
N PRO A 250 -10.25 0.37 4.73
CA PRO A 250 -9.56 -0.90 4.92
C PRO A 250 -8.13 -0.64 5.38
N CYS A 251 -7.78 -1.14 6.56
CA CYS A 251 -6.43 -1.01 7.11
C CYS A 251 -6.09 -2.21 8.01
N ALA A 252 -4.83 -2.31 8.41
CA ALA A 252 -4.46 -3.17 9.53
C ALA A 252 -4.85 -2.51 10.86
N ILE A 253 -5.07 -3.31 11.90
CA ILE A 253 -5.59 -2.83 13.20
C ILE A 253 -4.67 -1.78 13.88
N ASP A 254 -3.37 -1.76 13.58
CA ASP A 254 -2.42 -0.76 14.11
C ASP A 254 -2.75 0.67 13.69
N GLN A 255 -3.54 0.86 12.63
CA GLN A 255 -3.93 2.19 12.15
C GLN A 255 -5.20 2.73 12.83
N ASP A 256 -5.94 1.91 13.60
CA ASP A 256 -7.17 2.33 14.28
C ASP A 256 -7.00 3.59 15.16
N PRO A 257 -5.89 3.80 15.89
CA PRO A 257 -5.71 5.02 16.69
C PRO A 257 -5.88 6.33 15.90
N TYR A 258 -5.37 6.39 14.66
CA TYR A 258 -5.57 7.56 13.80
C TYR A 258 -7.06 7.82 13.50
N PHE A 259 -7.79 6.76 13.20
CA PHE A 259 -9.16 6.88 12.73
C PHE A 259 -10.18 6.93 13.87
N ARG A 260 -9.85 6.39 15.05
CA ARG A 260 -10.59 6.64 16.28
C ARG A 260 -10.59 8.14 16.59
N LEU A 261 -9.40 8.77 16.59
CA LEU A 261 -9.28 10.22 16.73
C LEU A 261 -10.02 10.98 15.62
N THR A 262 -9.93 10.50 14.37
CA THR A 262 -10.63 11.10 13.23
C THR A 262 -12.15 11.08 13.40
N ARG A 263 -12.73 10.01 13.95
CA ARG A 263 -14.18 9.88 14.22
C ARG A 263 -14.68 10.85 15.29
N ASP A 264 -13.85 11.13 16.30
CA ASP A 264 -14.16 12.15 17.31
C ASP A 264 -14.16 13.55 16.69
N VAL A 265 -13.14 13.86 15.89
CA VAL A 265 -13.04 15.11 15.14
C VAL A 265 -14.19 15.28 14.14
N ALA A 266 -14.60 14.21 13.45
CA ALA A 266 -15.72 14.22 12.51
C ALA A 266 -17.01 14.69 13.20
N SER A 267 -17.27 14.23 14.42
CA SER A 267 -18.44 14.65 15.21
C SER A 267 -18.41 16.15 15.51
N GLN A 268 -17.25 16.68 15.90
CA GLN A 268 -17.06 18.12 16.19
C GLN A 268 -17.19 18.99 14.93
N LEU A 269 -16.82 18.46 13.77
CA LEU A 269 -16.96 19.11 12.47
C LEU A 269 -18.35 18.95 11.84
N ARG A 270 -19.20 18.08 12.41
CA ARG A 270 -20.46 17.63 11.80
C ARG A 270 -20.25 17.00 10.43
N TYR A 271 -19.16 16.24 10.30
CA TYR A 271 -18.85 15.44 9.13
C TYR A 271 -19.27 13.98 9.38
N ALA A 272 -19.52 13.24 8.30
CA ALA A 272 -19.74 11.80 8.36
C ALA A 272 -18.50 11.12 8.97
N LYS A 273 -18.73 10.22 9.93
CA LYS A 273 -17.65 9.43 10.53
C LYS A 273 -17.13 8.42 9.51
N PRO A 274 -15.81 8.23 9.38
CA PRO A 274 -15.29 7.13 8.59
C PRO A 274 -15.65 5.79 9.26
N SER A 275 -16.03 4.83 8.42
CA SER A 275 -16.20 3.43 8.77
C SER A 275 -14.88 2.69 8.54
N LEU A 276 -14.65 1.62 9.29
CA LEU A 276 -13.38 0.88 9.25
C LEU A 276 -13.61 -0.62 9.15
N ILE A 277 -12.67 -1.30 8.51
CA ILE A 277 -12.49 -2.75 8.61
C ILE A 277 -11.01 -3.04 8.85
N HIS A 278 -10.73 -3.94 9.78
CA HIS A 278 -9.37 -4.19 10.25
C HIS A 278 -8.89 -5.59 9.89
N ALA A 279 -7.76 -5.63 9.21
CA ALA A 279 -7.01 -6.85 8.93
C ALA A 279 -6.04 -7.18 10.07
N ARG A 280 -5.83 -8.48 10.28
CA ARG A 280 -4.67 -9.03 11.00
C ARG A 280 -3.41 -8.82 10.19
N PHE A 281 -2.26 -8.84 10.85
CA PHE A 281 -0.98 -8.80 10.16
C PHE A 281 -0.68 -10.14 9.48
N LEU A 282 0.01 -10.08 8.34
CA LEU A 282 0.69 -11.26 7.81
C LEU A 282 1.99 -11.43 8.59
N ASP A 283 2.15 -12.57 9.25
CA ASP A 283 3.31 -12.86 10.09
C ASP A 283 4.62 -12.84 9.28
N ALA A 284 5.71 -12.40 9.91
CA ALA A 284 7.04 -12.57 9.34
C ALA A 284 7.39 -14.06 9.22
N LEU A 285 8.38 -14.36 8.36
CA LEU A 285 8.83 -15.74 8.15
C LEU A 285 9.26 -16.41 9.46
N GLN A 286 9.91 -15.70 10.38
CA GLN A 286 10.43 -16.29 11.62
C GLN A 286 9.35 -16.72 12.63
N GLY A 287 8.09 -16.34 12.42
CA GLY A 287 6.99 -16.84 13.23
C GLY A 287 6.01 -15.78 13.73
N PRO A 288 4.96 -16.25 14.43
CA PRO A 288 3.88 -15.40 14.92
C PRO A 288 4.36 -14.29 15.85
N GLY A 289 3.70 -13.13 15.77
CA GLY A 289 3.97 -12.01 16.68
C GLY A 289 5.09 -11.07 16.24
N SER A 290 5.61 -11.23 15.03
CA SER A 290 6.57 -10.33 14.39
C SER A 290 6.08 -9.88 13.01
N LYS A 291 6.35 -8.61 12.66
CA LYS A 291 5.97 -8.00 11.37
C LYS A 291 7.11 -8.14 10.36
N MET A 292 6.77 -8.37 9.10
CA MET A 292 7.77 -8.34 8.01
C MET A 292 8.48 -6.98 7.95
N SER A 293 9.78 -7.03 7.65
CA SER A 293 10.55 -5.86 7.27
C SER A 293 11.23 -6.07 5.93
N ALA A 294 11.04 -5.12 5.00
CA ALA A 294 11.71 -5.14 3.71
C ALA A 294 13.25 -5.08 3.84
N SER A 295 13.78 -4.60 4.97
CA SER A 295 15.22 -4.53 5.24
C SER A 295 15.83 -5.81 5.82
N ILE A 296 15.01 -6.81 6.19
CA ILE A 296 15.47 -8.05 6.81
C ILE A 296 15.08 -9.22 5.90
N GLU A 297 16.03 -9.72 5.12
CA GLU A 297 15.81 -10.80 4.13
C GLU A 297 15.14 -12.03 4.74
N ALA A 298 15.58 -12.42 5.94
CA ALA A 298 15.05 -13.58 6.65
C ALA A 298 13.59 -13.40 7.09
N SER A 299 13.05 -12.16 7.09
CA SER A 299 11.71 -11.86 7.60
C SER A 299 10.62 -11.80 6.54
N ALA A 300 10.99 -11.50 5.28
CA ALA A 300 10.03 -11.05 4.29
C ALA A 300 10.26 -11.69 2.91
N ILE A 301 9.15 -12.03 2.26
CA ILE A 301 9.11 -12.32 0.83
C ILE A 301 8.78 -11.02 0.09
N LEU A 302 9.70 -10.58 -0.74
CA LEU A 302 9.56 -9.37 -1.55
C LEU A 302 8.67 -9.68 -2.75
N VAL A 303 7.87 -8.71 -3.21
CA VAL A 303 7.01 -8.91 -4.40
C VAL A 303 7.82 -9.14 -5.67
N GLY A 304 9.09 -8.70 -5.69
CA GLY A 304 10.05 -8.92 -6.77
C GLY A 304 10.91 -10.19 -6.63
N ASP A 305 10.72 -11.02 -5.58
CA ASP A 305 11.49 -12.24 -5.42
C ASP A 305 11.19 -13.24 -6.57
N THR A 306 12.23 -13.92 -7.05
CA THR A 306 12.10 -15.02 -8.02
C THR A 306 11.52 -16.28 -7.37
N PRO A 307 10.93 -17.21 -8.14
CA PRO A 307 10.44 -18.50 -7.61
C PRO A 307 11.47 -19.24 -6.75
N LYS A 308 12.75 -19.20 -7.16
CA LYS A 308 13.87 -19.81 -6.41
C LYS A 308 14.12 -19.12 -5.07
N GLN A 309 14.06 -17.79 -5.02
CA GLN A 309 14.21 -17.02 -3.78
C GLN A 309 13.05 -17.26 -2.83
N ILE A 310 11.81 -17.27 -3.34
CA ILE A 310 10.59 -17.56 -2.56
C ILE A 310 10.70 -18.92 -1.89
N LEU A 311 10.98 -19.97 -2.68
CA LEU A 311 11.15 -21.33 -2.15
C LEU A 311 12.29 -21.42 -1.13
N LYS A 312 13.44 -20.80 -1.41
CA LYS A 312 14.58 -20.77 -0.50
C LYS A 312 14.21 -20.11 0.83
N LYS A 313 13.56 -18.94 0.79
CA LYS A 313 13.16 -18.19 2.00
C LYS A 313 12.14 -18.97 2.84
N ILE A 314 11.14 -19.58 2.21
CA ILE A 314 10.15 -20.41 2.91
C ILE A 314 10.82 -21.64 3.54
N ASN A 315 11.72 -22.30 2.82
CA ASN A 315 12.41 -23.48 3.34
C ASN A 315 13.33 -23.15 4.52
N LEU A 316 14.12 -22.08 4.41
CA LEU A 316 15.14 -21.73 5.40
C LEU A 316 14.60 -20.96 6.61
N TYR A 317 13.66 -20.03 6.38
CA TYR A 317 13.29 -19.06 7.40
C TYR A 317 11.87 -19.20 7.92
N ALA A 318 10.95 -19.82 7.16
CA ALA A 318 9.57 -19.97 7.61
C ALA A 318 9.50 -20.93 8.80
N PHE A 319 9.04 -20.41 9.94
CA PHE A 319 8.78 -21.18 11.14
C PHE A 319 7.77 -22.30 10.86
N SER A 320 8.09 -23.50 11.35
CA SER A 320 7.31 -24.72 11.13
C SER A 320 6.56 -25.09 12.41
N GLY A 321 5.28 -25.42 12.29
CA GLY A 321 4.49 -26.02 13.36
C GLY A 321 4.67 -27.53 13.49
N GLY A 322 5.45 -28.16 12.61
CA GLY A 322 5.74 -29.59 12.60
C GLY A 322 6.80 -30.03 13.61
N GLN A 323 6.88 -31.35 13.83
CA GLN A 323 7.86 -31.95 14.75
C GLN A 323 9.29 -32.00 14.20
N PRO A 324 10.32 -32.14 15.07
CA PRO A 324 11.74 -32.21 14.68
C PRO A 324 12.09 -33.41 13.80
N THR A 325 11.43 -34.56 14.01
CA THR A 325 11.70 -35.80 13.25
C THR A 325 10.49 -36.24 12.44
N LEU A 326 10.73 -37.05 11.41
CA LEU A 326 9.67 -37.58 10.55
C LEU A 326 8.74 -38.50 11.34
N GLU A 327 9.30 -39.35 12.20
CA GLU A 327 8.56 -40.31 13.02
C GLU A 327 7.62 -39.58 13.98
N GLU A 328 8.13 -38.56 14.69
CA GLU A 328 7.31 -37.75 15.58
C GLU A 328 6.24 -36.97 14.80
N HIS A 329 6.57 -36.46 13.61
CA HIS A 329 5.61 -35.74 12.79
C HIS A 329 4.47 -36.65 12.31
N ARG A 330 4.78 -37.90 11.94
CA ARG A 330 3.78 -38.90 11.55
C ARG A 330 2.89 -39.31 12.73
N GLU A 331 3.43 -39.35 13.94
CA GLU A 331 2.71 -39.75 15.14
C GLU A 331 1.87 -38.60 15.74
N LYS A 332 2.45 -37.41 15.89
CA LYS A 332 1.88 -36.27 16.62
C LYS A 332 1.28 -35.20 15.70
N GLY A 333 1.62 -35.22 14.41
CA GLY A 333 1.24 -34.18 13.46
C GLY A 333 1.95 -32.84 13.67
N GLY A 334 1.66 -31.89 12.79
CA GLY A 334 2.03 -30.48 12.96
C GLY A 334 0.90 -29.63 13.51
N ASP A 335 1.23 -28.47 14.07
CA ASP A 335 0.26 -27.46 14.49
C ASP A 335 0.10 -26.36 13.41
N PRO A 336 -1.00 -26.35 12.63
CA PRO A 336 -1.24 -25.33 11.62
C PRO A 336 -1.40 -23.91 12.19
N GLU A 337 -1.81 -23.76 13.46
CA GLU A 337 -2.10 -22.44 14.02
C GLU A 337 -0.84 -21.59 14.24
N VAL A 338 0.31 -22.25 14.40
CA VAL A 338 1.62 -21.60 14.54
C VAL A 338 2.49 -21.72 13.29
N ASP A 339 2.10 -22.57 12.32
CA ASP A 339 2.88 -22.82 11.09
C ASP A 339 2.75 -21.66 10.09
N VAL A 340 3.85 -20.97 9.82
CA VAL A 340 3.87 -19.81 8.90
C VAL A 340 3.46 -20.17 7.47
N PRO A 341 3.95 -21.29 6.87
CA PRO A 341 3.47 -21.73 5.57
C PRO A 341 1.94 -21.91 5.50
N PHE A 342 1.33 -22.54 6.51
CA PHE A 342 -0.12 -22.65 6.61
C PHE A 342 -0.79 -21.29 6.75
N GLN A 343 -0.26 -20.40 7.61
CA GLN A 343 -0.80 -19.04 7.74
C GLN A 343 -0.78 -18.33 6.39
N TYR A 344 0.30 -18.41 5.60
CA TYR A 344 0.36 -17.78 4.27
C TYR A 344 -0.66 -18.38 3.31
N LEU A 345 -0.88 -19.71 3.34
CA LEU A 345 -1.92 -20.34 2.54
C LEU A 345 -3.31 -19.77 2.86
N LYS A 346 -3.62 -19.43 4.11
CA LYS A 346 -4.88 -18.74 4.45
C LYS A 346 -5.05 -17.40 3.73
N PHE A 347 -3.96 -16.73 3.38
CA PHE A 347 -4.01 -15.48 2.60
C PHE A 347 -4.00 -15.73 1.10
N PHE A 348 -3.16 -16.63 0.58
CA PHE A 348 -2.91 -16.71 -0.87
C PHE A 348 -3.68 -17.82 -1.58
N LEU A 349 -4.09 -18.89 -0.88
CA LEU A 349 -4.84 -19.98 -1.49
C LEU A 349 -6.31 -19.59 -1.66
N GLU A 350 -6.89 -19.67 -2.86
CA GLU A 350 -8.30 -19.30 -3.08
C GLU A 350 -9.30 -20.34 -2.58
N ASP A 351 -8.96 -21.62 -2.68
CA ASP A 351 -9.85 -22.74 -2.39
C ASP A 351 -9.97 -23.01 -0.88
N ASP A 352 -11.19 -22.90 -0.34
CA ASP A 352 -11.49 -23.12 1.08
C ASP A 352 -11.49 -24.61 1.44
N GLU A 353 -11.86 -25.50 0.52
CA GLU A 353 -11.88 -26.96 0.74
C GLU A 353 -10.46 -27.51 0.72
N GLU A 354 -9.62 -27.07 -0.23
CA GLU A 354 -8.20 -27.43 -0.27
C GLU A 354 -7.47 -26.96 0.99
N LEU A 355 -7.72 -25.72 1.44
CA LEU A 355 -7.11 -25.18 2.65
C LEU A 355 -7.48 -26.01 3.88
N GLU A 356 -8.75 -26.42 4.00
CA GLU A 356 -9.22 -27.27 5.10
C GLU A 356 -8.61 -28.68 5.02
N GLN A 357 -8.48 -29.27 3.83
CA GLN A 357 -7.81 -30.55 3.65
C GLN A 357 -6.32 -30.48 4.06
N ILE A 358 -5.61 -29.41 3.67
CA ILE A 358 -4.22 -29.18 4.09
C ILE A 358 -4.14 -29.08 5.61
N ARG A 359 -5.07 -28.36 6.25
CA ARG A 359 -5.13 -28.23 7.72
C ARG A 359 -5.27 -29.59 8.40
N GLN A 360 -6.17 -30.43 7.90
CA GLN A 360 -6.42 -31.76 8.44
C GLN A 360 -5.23 -32.70 8.22
N ASP A 361 -4.70 -32.74 6.99
CA ASP A 361 -3.58 -33.61 6.63
C ASP A 361 -2.30 -33.23 7.39
N TYR A 362 -2.03 -31.93 7.59
CA TYR A 362 -0.88 -31.49 8.37
C TYR A 362 -1.04 -31.81 9.86
N ARG A 363 -2.24 -31.59 10.42
CA ARG A 363 -2.55 -31.90 11.81
C ARG A 363 -2.53 -33.39 12.11
N SER A 364 -2.87 -34.25 11.15
CA SER A 364 -2.80 -35.69 11.31
C SER A 364 -1.41 -36.27 11.05
N GLY A 365 -0.43 -35.46 10.63
CA GLY A 365 0.89 -35.92 10.20
C GLY A 365 0.91 -36.60 8.82
N LYS A 366 -0.20 -36.58 8.06
CA LYS A 366 -0.27 -37.14 6.71
C LYS A 366 0.51 -36.28 5.71
N MET A 367 0.43 -34.96 5.83
CA MET A 367 1.26 -34.01 5.08
C MET A 367 2.48 -33.62 5.89
N LEU A 368 3.66 -33.64 5.26
CA LEU A 368 4.92 -33.26 5.90
C LEU A 368 5.20 -31.76 5.82
N THR A 369 6.04 -31.24 6.72
CA THR A 369 6.49 -29.83 6.69
C THR A 369 7.10 -29.43 5.34
N GLY A 370 7.86 -30.32 4.69
CA GLY A 370 8.42 -30.03 3.37
C GLY A 370 7.35 -29.87 2.28
N GLU A 371 6.25 -30.62 2.38
CA GLU A 371 5.15 -30.60 1.42
C GLU A 371 4.31 -29.33 1.54
N ILE A 372 3.94 -28.95 2.77
CA ILE A 372 3.21 -27.70 3.01
C ILE A 372 4.04 -26.46 2.64
N LYS A 373 5.36 -26.47 2.94
CA LYS A 373 6.28 -25.41 2.52
C LYS A 373 6.34 -25.27 1.01
N LYS A 374 6.40 -26.39 0.28
CA LYS A 374 6.36 -26.39 -1.18
C LYS A 374 5.03 -25.83 -1.70
N ARG A 375 3.91 -26.30 -1.18
CA ARG A 375 2.57 -25.83 -1.59
C ARG A 375 2.38 -24.33 -1.36
N CYS A 376 2.88 -23.83 -0.23
CA CYS A 376 2.92 -22.41 0.10
C CYS A 376 3.80 -21.63 -0.88
N ALA A 377 5.01 -22.11 -1.15
CA ALA A 377 5.91 -21.48 -2.11
C ALA A 377 5.33 -21.40 -3.52
N ASP A 378 4.60 -22.43 -3.95
CA ASP A 378 3.94 -22.46 -5.25
C ASP A 378 2.84 -21.38 -5.35
N GLU A 379 1.99 -21.22 -4.32
CA GLU A 379 0.92 -20.21 -4.33
C GLU A 379 1.47 -18.78 -4.24
N VAL A 380 2.46 -18.55 -3.36
CA VAL A 380 3.13 -17.24 -3.25
C VAL A 380 3.87 -16.90 -4.55
N THR A 381 4.49 -17.88 -5.20
CA THR A 381 5.14 -17.69 -6.50
C THR A 381 4.12 -17.28 -7.56
N LYS A 382 2.98 -17.97 -7.64
CA LYS A 382 1.89 -17.63 -8.57
C LYS A 382 1.41 -16.19 -8.37
N PHE A 383 1.23 -15.76 -7.12
CA PHE A 383 0.89 -14.38 -6.79
C PHE A 383 1.97 -13.39 -7.27
N CYS A 384 3.24 -13.61 -6.89
CA CYS A 384 4.34 -12.71 -7.23
C CYS A 384 4.58 -12.58 -8.74
N LEU A 385 4.52 -13.69 -9.49
CA LEU A 385 4.71 -13.66 -10.95
C LEU A 385 3.58 -12.87 -11.64
N ALA A 386 2.32 -13.10 -11.26
CA ALA A 386 1.20 -12.34 -11.80
C ALA A 386 1.28 -10.85 -11.45
N PHE A 387 1.75 -10.53 -10.24
CA PHE A 387 2.02 -9.16 -9.82
C PHE A 387 3.13 -8.51 -10.66
N GLN A 388 4.28 -9.18 -10.82
CA GLN A 388 5.41 -8.68 -11.60
C GLN A 388 5.03 -8.42 -13.06
N GLU A 389 4.21 -9.28 -13.66
CA GLU A 389 3.70 -9.08 -15.02
C GLU A 389 2.86 -7.80 -15.15
N ARG A 390 1.98 -7.52 -14.16
CA ARG A 390 1.19 -6.28 -14.14
C ARG A 390 2.08 -5.07 -13.87
N ARG A 391 3.03 -5.16 -12.95
CA ARG A 391 3.97 -4.08 -12.62
C ARG A 391 4.81 -3.68 -13.83
N ALA A 392 5.24 -4.64 -14.65
CA ALA A 392 6.00 -4.37 -15.88
C ALA A 392 5.22 -3.53 -16.91
N LYS A 393 3.89 -3.48 -16.81
CA LYS A 393 3.01 -2.69 -17.70
C LYS A 393 2.73 -1.28 -17.17
N VAL A 394 3.21 -0.92 -15.99
CA VAL A 394 2.99 0.40 -15.38
C VAL A 394 4.05 1.37 -15.89
N THR A 395 3.73 2.09 -16.96
CA THR A 395 4.55 3.18 -17.51
C THR A 395 4.35 4.47 -16.71
N ASP A 396 5.15 5.50 -16.97
CA ASP A 396 4.96 6.81 -16.34
C ASP A 396 3.62 7.44 -16.76
N GLU A 397 3.14 7.21 -17.99
CA GLU A 397 1.81 7.66 -18.42
C GLU A 397 0.68 6.95 -17.66
N VAL A 398 0.85 5.66 -17.37
CA VAL A 398 -0.11 4.92 -16.53
C VAL A 398 -0.07 5.49 -15.11
N LEU A 399 1.12 5.71 -14.55
CA LEU A 399 1.28 6.29 -13.22
C LEU A 399 0.62 7.66 -13.11
N ASP A 400 0.87 8.55 -14.06
CA ASP A 400 0.29 9.89 -14.10
C ASP A 400 -1.24 9.84 -14.20
N ARG A 401 -1.80 8.86 -14.92
CA ARG A 401 -3.26 8.65 -14.96
C ARG A 401 -3.83 8.39 -13.58
N TYR A 402 -3.12 7.75 -12.65
CA TYR A 402 -3.60 7.57 -11.28
C TYR A 402 -3.34 8.79 -10.40
N MET A 403 -2.22 9.50 -10.62
CA MET A 403 -1.72 10.53 -9.72
C MET A 403 -2.15 11.97 -10.03
N VAL A 404 -2.62 12.25 -11.25
CA VAL A 404 -3.14 13.57 -11.59
C VAL A 404 -4.58 13.73 -11.05
N PRO A 405 -4.86 14.79 -10.27
CA PRO A 405 -6.22 15.08 -9.78
C PRO A 405 -7.21 15.22 -10.93
N ARG A 406 -8.33 14.49 -10.86
CA ARG A 406 -9.37 14.46 -11.90
C ARG A 406 -10.70 13.98 -11.33
N PRO A 407 -11.82 14.20 -12.05
CA PRO A 407 -13.08 13.52 -11.76
C PRO A 407 -12.94 11.99 -11.87
N LEU A 408 -13.55 11.26 -10.94
CA LEU A 408 -13.62 9.80 -10.96
C LEU A 408 -15.06 9.34 -11.23
N ILE A 409 -15.21 8.12 -11.73
CA ILE A 409 -16.51 7.47 -11.83
C ILE A 409 -17.03 7.21 -10.41
N CYS A 410 -18.16 7.84 -10.09
CA CYS A 410 -18.79 7.73 -8.78
C CYS A 410 -20.19 7.11 -8.93
N ARG A 411 -20.41 5.91 -8.41
CA ARG A 411 -21.77 5.36 -8.30
C ARG A 411 -22.62 6.23 -7.38
N GLY A 412 -23.83 6.60 -7.82
CA GLY A 412 -24.79 7.36 -7.02
C GLY A 412 -24.54 8.87 -6.91
N ILE A 413 -23.50 9.42 -7.55
CA ILE A 413 -23.34 10.86 -7.71
C ILE A 413 -23.78 11.22 -9.13
N SER A 414 -24.86 12.02 -9.25
CA SER A 414 -25.24 12.60 -10.55
C SER A 414 -24.05 13.40 -11.08
N SER A 415 -23.52 12.99 -12.23
CA SER A 415 -22.33 13.55 -12.84
C SER A 415 -22.62 14.93 -13.43
N ASP A 416 -22.88 15.94 -12.61
CA ASP A 416 -22.85 17.34 -13.07
C ASP A 416 -21.40 17.80 -13.39
N THR A 417 -20.41 16.93 -13.19
CA THR A 417 -19.00 17.15 -13.49
C THR A 417 -18.49 16.42 -14.75
N LEU A 418 -19.34 15.66 -15.45
CA LEU A 418 -19.01 15.18 -16.79
C LEU A 418 -19.61 16.12 -17.83
N GLY A 419 -18.85 17.17 -18.18
CA GLY A 419 -19.12 18.06 -19.31
C GLY A 419 -19.01 17.38 -20.68
N ALA A 420 -19.38 16.11 -20.81
CA ALA A 420 -19.52 15.42 -22.08
C ALA A 420 -20.98 15.52 -22.53
N LYS A 421 -21.39 16.71 -23.00
CA LYS A 421 -22.49 16.77 -23.95
C LYS A 421 -22.01 16.04 -25.19
N THR A 422 -22.53 14.83 -25.42
CA THR A 422 -22.63 14.26 -26.75
C THR A 422 -23.21 15.33 -27.66
N ALA A 423 -22.38 15.79 -28.61
CA ALA A 423 -22.78 16.76 -29.60
C ALA A 423 -23.79 16.10 -30.55
N GLU A 424 -25.07 16.13 -30.18
CA GLU A 424 -26.14 16.13 -31.16
C GLU A 424 -26.33 17.57 -31.65
N THR A 425 -25.95 17.77 -32.90
CA THR A 425 -26.04 19.00 -33.65
C THR A 425 -27.48 19.51 -33.70
N LYS A 426 -27.80 20.55 -32.93
CA LYS A 426 -28.88 21.49 -33.27
C LYS A 426 -28.36 22.92 -33.22
N VAL A 427 -28.20 23.46 -34.42
CA VAL A 427 -27.90 24.85 -34.75
C VAL A 427 -29.02 25.75 -34.26
N THR A 428 -28.70 26.80 -33.49
CA THR A 428 -29.28 28.15 -33.62
C THR A 428 -28.56 29.15 -32.69
N GLY A 429 -28.22 30.34 -33.22
CA GLY A 429 -28.17 31.59 -32.46
C GLY A 429 -26.80 32.24 -32.29
N ASP A 430 -26.48 33.20 -33.17
CA ASP A 430 -25.33 34.12 -33.16
C ASP A 430 -25.13 34.92 -31.85
N VAL A 431 -23.88 35.06 -31.42
CA VAL A 431 -23.30 36.34 -30.94
C VAL A 431 -21.83 36.41 -31.41
N LYS A 432 -21.51 37.40 -32.26
CA LYS A 432 -20.17 37.65 -32.82
C LYS A 432 -19.36 38.57 -31.89
N ASP A 433 -18.27 38.06 -31.31
CA ASP A 433 -17.17 38.89 -30.80
C ASP A 433 -16.03 38.94 -31.86
N PRO A 434 -15.74 40.10 -32.47
CA PRO A 434 -14.70 40.25 -33.50
C PRO A 434 -13.26 40.04 -32.99
N ASN A 435 -13.02 40.00 -31.67
CA ASN A 435 -11.66 40.01 -31.10
C ASN A 435 -11.07 38.61 -30.85
N SER A 436 -11.91 37.57 -30.84
CA SER A 436 -11.52 36.17 -30.58
C SER A 436 -10.62 35.56 -31.67
N LYS A 437 -10.92 35.81 -32.95
CA LYS A 437 -10.17 35.21 -34.08
C LYS A 437 -8.75 35.76 -34.23
N ASN A 438 -8.52 37.03 -33.88
CA ASN A 438 -7.19 37.63 -33.96
C ASN A 438 -6.28 37.19 -32.80
N GLN A 439 -6.84 36.99 -31.60
CA GLN A 439 -6.08 36.41 -30.50
C GLN A 439 -5.72 34.95 -30.74
N ALA A 440 -6.64 34.14 -31.29
CA ALA A 440 -6.37 32.74 -31.63
C ALA A 440 -5.21 32.62 -32.66
N LYS A 441 -5.22 33.43 -33.73
CA LYS A 441 -4.13 33.46 -34.72
C LYS A 441 -2.80 33.91 -34.12
N LYS A 442 -2.81 34.86 -33.17
CA LYS A 442 -1.59 35.33 -32.49
C LYS A 442 -0.99 34.24 -31.58
N MET A 443 -1.83 33.52 -30.86
CA MET A 443 -1.42 32.41 -29.98
C MET A 443 -0.86 31.23 -30.79
N GLU A 444 -1.49 30.87 -31.90
CA GLU A 444 -1.02 29.81 -32.78
C GLU A 444 0.33 30.15 -33.43
N LYS A 445 0.53 31.40 -33.85
CA LYS A 445 1.81 31.88 -34.38
C LYS A 445 2.93 31.84 -33.31
N LEU A 446 2.61 32.14 -32.06
CA LEU A 446 3.53 32.05 -30.92
C LEU A 446 3.90 30.60 -30.62
N ARG A 447 2.93 29.68 -30.65
CA ARG A 447 3.13 28.24 -30.47
C ARG A 447 4.06 27.66 -31.55
N LEU A 448 3.79 27.96 -32.83
CA LEU A 448 4.62 27.52 -33.96
C LEU A 448 6.05 28.09 -33.88
N ALA A 449 6.23 29.31 -33.36
CA ALA A 449 7.55 29.90 -33.15
C ALA A 449 8.32 29.21 -32.02
N GLN A 450 7.64 28.82 -30.93
CA GLN A 450 8.23 28.06 -29.83
C GLN A 450 8.60 26.64 -30.25
N GLU A 451 7.75 25.96 -31.01
CA GLU A 451 8.01 24.63 -31.56
C GLU A 451 9.23 24.64 -32.50
N LYS A 452 9.34 25.62 -33.41
CA LYS A 452 10.54 25.79 -34.26
C LYS A 452 11.80 26.07 -33.45
N LYS A 453 11.71 26.82 -32.35
CA LYS A 453 12.85 27.12 -31.49
C LYS A 453 13.31 25.88 -30.72
N ALA A 454 12.37 25.07 -30.22
CA ALA A 454 12.66 23.80 -29.56
C ALA A 454 13.27 22.77 -30.53
N GLN A 455 12.77 22.70 -31.76
CA GLN A 455 13.31 21.81 -32.79
C GLN A 455 14.76 22.18 -33.15
N LYS A 456 15.07 23.46 -33.37
CA LYS A 456 16.44 23.91 -33.62
C LYS A 456 17.39 23.64 -32.45
N ALA A 457 16.89 23.72 -31.21
CA ALA A 457 17.69 23.39 -30.03
C ALA A 457 18.04 21.88 -29.99
N ARG A 458 17.06 21.01 -30.29
CA ARG A 458 17.27 19.56 -30.40
C ARG A 458 18.23 19.19 -31.53
N GLU A 459 18.11 19.82 -32.69
CA GLU A 459 19.04 19.61 -33.81
C GLU A 459 20.48 20.03 -33.47
N LYS A 460 20.64 21.13 -32.72
CA LYS A 460 21.95 21.60 -32.27
C LYS A 460 22.58 20.68 -31.23
N GLU A 461 21.79 20.13 -30.30
CA GLU A 461 22.22 19.11 -29.33
C GLU A 461 22.64 17.82 -30.04
N LEU A 462 21.84 17.34 -31.01
CA LEU A 462 22.17 16.15 -31.81
C LEU A 462 23.45 16.35 -32.64
N ALA A 463 23.65 17.52 -33.24
CA ALA A 463 24.87 17.83 -33.98
C ALA A 463 26.11 17.88 -33.06
N LYS A 464 25.94 18.36 -31.82
CA LYS A 464 27.01 18.41 -30.82
C LYS A 464 27.38 17.00 -30.32
N ALA A 465 26.39 16.14 -30.12
CA ALA A 465 26.59 14.74 -29.77
C ALA A 465 27.28 13.95 -30.91
N ALA A 466 26.89 14.18 -32.17
CA ALA A 466 27.52 13.56 -33.33
C ALA A 466 28.98 14.00 -33.52
N ALA A 467 29.29 15.28 -33.28
CA ALA A 467 30.67 15.79 -33.34
C ALA A 467 31.56 15.20 -32.23
N ALA A 468 31.01 14.96 -31.04
CA ALA A 468 31.74 14.32 -29.95
C ALA A 468 32.07 12.85 -30.25
N ALA A 469 31.17 12.12 -30.94
CA ALA A 469 31.39 10.74 -31.35
C ALA A 469 32.42 10.59 -32.49
N ALA A 470 32.58 11.60 -33.33
CA ALA A 470 33.54 11.59 -34.45
C ALA A 470 34.99 11.93 -34.03
N GLY A 471 35.20 12.45 -32.82
CA GLY A 471 36.52 12.89 -32.33
C GLY A 471 37.37 11.84 -31.63
N SER A 472 36.89 10.59 -31.48
CA SER A 472 37.54 9.55 -30.65
C SER A 472 38.02 8.31 -31.42
N GLY A 473 38.40 8.42 -32.69
CA GLY A 473 38.91 7.30 -33.48
C GLY A 473 40.35 7.48 -33.94
N GLU A 474 41.32 6.90 -33.23
CA GLU A 474 42.64 6.56 -33.78
C GLU A 474 42.60 5.16 -34.41
N PRO A 475 43.24 4.90 -35.57
CA PRO A 475 43.25 3.58 -36.20
C PRO A 475 44.50 2.77 -35.82
N GLU A 476 44.31 1.54 -35.32
CA GLU A 476 45.37 0.53 -35.28
C GLU A 476 45.66 0.00 -36.69
N THR A 477 46.88 0.26 -37.19
CA THR A 477 47.39 -0.29 -38.45
C THR A 477 48.12 -1.61 -38.20
N VAL A 478 47.53 -2.69 -38.72
CA VAL A 478 48.19 -4.00 -38.90
C VAL A 478 49.10 -3.93 -40.14
N ALA A 479 50.40 -4.20 -39.99
CA ALA A 479 51.31 -4.42 -41.11
C ALA A 479 52.25 -5.61 -40.87
N LEU A 480 52.02 -6.67 -41.65
CA LEU A 480 52.92 -7.80 -41.87
C LEU A 480 54.19 -7.37 -42.62
N ARG A 481 55.37 -7.87 -42.20
CA ARG A 481 56.55 -8.01 -43.07
C ARG A 481 57.39 -9.23 -42.66
N THR A 482 57.68 -10.06 -43.65
CA THR A 482 58.48 -11.30 -43.60
C THR A 482 59.89 -11.09 -44.19
N VAL A 483 60.88 -11.69 -43.52
CA VAL A 483 62.16 -12.32 -44.00
C VAL A 483 63.30 -11.43 -44.52
N ALA A 484 64.48 -11.46 -43.84
CA ALA A 484 65.72 -12.14 -44.30
C ALA A 484 66.99 -11.81 -43.46
N THR A 485 67.59 -12.86 -42.86
CA THR A 485 69.03 -13.21 -42.68
C THR A 485 70.11 -12.19 -42.28
N SER A 486 70.85 -12.47 -41.18
CA SER A 486 72.27 -12.92 -41.21
C SER A 486 72.85 -13.20 -39.80
N GLU A 487 73.58 -14.31 -39.71
CA GLU A 487 74.66 -14.77 -38.79
C GLU A 487 75.22 -13.74 -37.78
N THR A 488 75.55 -14.09 -36.53
CA THR A 488 76.74 -14.88 -36.12
C THR A 488 76.61 -15.41 -34.66
N GLY A 489 77.12 -16.62 -34.37
CA GLY A 489 77.39 -17.11 -33.00
C GLY A 489 78.83 -16.75 -32.56
N PRO A 490 79.50 -17.49 -31.65
CA PRO A 490 79.04 -18.24 -30.47
C PRO A 490 79.80 -17.83 -29.18
N ASN A 491 79.21 -18.10 -28.01
CA ASN A 491 79.82 -18.79 -26.84
C ASN A 491 78.88 -18.74 -25.64
#